data_AF-A0A371IN09-F1
#
_entry.id   AF-A0A371IN09-F1
#
_cell.length_a   1.000
_cell.length_b   1.000
_cell.length_c   1.000
_cell.angle_alpha   90.00
_cell.angle_beta   90.00
_cell.angle_gamma   90.00
#
_symmetry.space_group_name_H-M   'P 1'
#
loop_
_entity.id
_entity.type
_entity.pdbx_description
1 polymer ?
#
loop_
_entity_poly.entity_id
_entity_poly.type
_entity_poly.pdbx_seq_one_letter_code
_entity_poly.pdbx_strand_id
1 'polypeptide(L)'
;MSKIRQILIVDGYNVINAWDILKTLANESLELAREKLNSLISEYTQYTGYKSILVYDAYRVKDFSVRQERLKNLEIVFTKENETADSYIEKYITSLSKKRYLEIFIATDDISIMQIGQGKGAVHISTAELLINVNTANLKIRDKIKKNHVGNNSLNNFIDKDTYKLLDELRKGDVKEETKEEQIDETQLFLQSMKKLKVKTIKNKNIDKRNSK
;
A
#
# COMPACT_ATOMS: atom_id res chain seq x y z
N MET A 1 -18.15 -14.96 26.84
CA MET A 1 -16.68 -14.76 26.71
C MET A 1 -16.42 -13.38 26.14
N SER A 2 -15.50 -12.61 26.73
CA SER A 2 -15.11 -11.30 26.15
C SER A 2 -14.36 -11.53 24.84
N LYS A 3 -14.77 -10.85 23.76
CA LYS A 3 -14.11 -10.92 22.45
C LYS A 3 -12.69 -10.35 22.56
N ILE A 4 -11.68 -11.07 22.06
CA ILE A 4 -10.31 -10.58 21.97
C ILE A 4 -10.28 -9.42 20.97
N ARG A 5 -9.69 -8.30 21.38
CA ARG A 5 -9.49 -7.14 20.50
C ARG A 5 -8.08 -7.20 19.93
N GLN A 6 -7.94 -6.87 18.65
CA GLN A 6 -6.67 -6.86 17.95
C GLN A 6 -6.29 -5.42 17.60
N ILE A 7 -5.08 -5.02 17.99
CA ILE A 7 -4.51 -3.73 17.66
C ILE A 7 -3.29 -3.94 16.79
N LEU A 8 -3.20 -3.19 15.69
CA LEU A 8 -2.00 -3.13 14.85
C LEU A 8 -1.36 -1.74 14.99
N ILE A 9 -0.12 -1.70 15.45
CA ILE A 9 0.71 -0.50 15.52
C ILE A 9 1.67 -0.56 14.34
N VAL A 10 1.71 0.48 13.51
CA VAL A 10 2.55 0.56 12.32
C VAL A 10 3.48 1.75 12.44
N ASP A 11 4.78 1.53 12.29
CA ASP A 11 5.76 2.60 12.08
C ASP A 11 5.71 3.04 10.61
N GLY A 12 5.15 4.22 10.38
CA GLY A 12 4.87 4.72 9.05
C GLY A 12 6.12 4.97 8.21
N TYR A 13 7.20 5.52 8.80
CA TYR A 13 8.41 5.80 8.03
C TYR A 13 9.22 4.54 7.77
N ASN A 14 9.23 3.59 8.71
CA ASN A 14 9.85 2.30 8.48
C ASN A 14 9.18 1.58 7.29
N VAL A 15 7.84 1.56 7.25
CA VAL A 15 7.08 0.97 6.13
C VAL A 15 7.28 1.71 4.80
N ILE A 16 7.25 3.06 4.80
CA ILE A 16 7.50 3.86 3.58
C ILE A 16 8.87 3.54 2.98
N ASN A 17 9.90 3.42 3.81
CA ASN A 17 11.26 3.14 3.34
C ASN A 17 11.43 1.70 2.83
N ALA A 18 10.59 0.76 3.30
CA ALA A 18 10.67 -0.65 2.96
C ALA A 18 9.91 -1.02 1.69
N TRP A 19 8.79 -0.36 1.38
CA TRP A 19 7.95 -0.71 0.22
C TRP A 19 8.35 0.10 -1.01
N ASP A 20 8.79 -0.57 -2.08
CA ASP A 20 9.30 0.09 -3.29
C ASP A 20 8.37 1.17 -3.87
N ILE A 21 7.06 0.90 -3.90
CA ILE A 21 6.06 1.86 -4.39
C ILE A 21 5.98 3.11 -3.52
N LEU A 22 6.06 2.97 -2.20
CA LEU A 22 6.00 4.08 -1.26
C LEU A 22 7.32 4.84 -1.24
N LYS A 23 8.45 4.13 -1.33
CA LYS A 23 9.77 4.72 -1.41
C LYS A 23 9.94 5.57 -2.66
N THR A 24 9.43 5.09 -3.81
CA THR A 24 9.43 5.85 -5.06
C THR A 24 8.61 7.12 -4.92
N LEU A 25 7.38 7.02 -4.38
CA LEU A 25 6.54 8.19 -4.10
C LEU A 25 7.21 9.15 -3.12
N ALA A 26 7.90 8.64 -2.10
CA ALA A 26 8.55 9.47 -1.08
C ALA A 26 9.70 10.31 -1.64
N ASN A 27 10.36 9.84 -2.70
CA ASN A 27 11.38 10.60 -3.42
C ASN A 27 10.80 11.80 -4.18
N GLU A 28 9.54 11.69 -4.64
CA GLU A 28 8.81 12.78 -5.30
C GLU A 28 8.16 13.71 -4.27
N SER A 29 7.39 13.12 -3.36
CA SER A 29 6.73 13.80 -2.26
C SER A 29 6.47 12.84 -1.10
N LEU A 30 7.07 13.14 0.05
CA LEU A 30 6.82 12.40 1.28
C LEU A 30 5.34 12.44 1.70
N GLU A 31 4.62 13.49 1.32
CA GLU A 31 3.18 13.61 1.57
C GLU A 31 2.39 12.60 0.75
N LEU A 32 2.68 12.45 -0.55
CA LEU A 32 2.02 11.45 -1.40
C LEU A 32 2.27 10.02 -0.90
N ALA A 33 3.48 9.73 -0.41
CA ALA A 33 3.79 8.43 0.19
C ALA A 33 2.97 8.18 1.47
N ARG A 34 2.80 9.20 2.32
CA ARG A 34 1.96 9.12 3.53
C ARG A 34 0.50 8.90 3.18
N GLU A 35 -0.06 9.69 2.28
CA GLU A 35 -1.44 9.54 1.81
C GLU A 35 -1.68 8.13 1.25
N LYS A 36 -0.74 7.64 0.43
CA LYS A 36 -0.82 6.30 -0.13
C LYS A 36 -0.78 5.22 0.96
N LEU A 37 0.12 5.34 1.93
CA LEU A 37 0.19 4.41 3.05
C LEU A 37 -1.07 4.46 3.92
N ASN A 38 -1.57 5.66 4.25
CA ASN A 38 -2.81 5.87 5.00
C ASN A 38 -3.99 5.13 4.33
N SER A 39 -4.12 5.26 3.01
CA SER A 39 -5.16 4.55 2.23
C SER A 39 -5.01 3.04 2.32
N LEU A 40 -3.80 2.51 2.07
CA LEU A 40 -3.53 1.07 2.07
C LEU A 40 -3.79 0.43 3.44
N ILE A 41 -3.35 1.10 4.51
CA ILE A 41 -3.59 0.62 5.87
C ILE A 41 -5.06 0.75 6.23
N SER A 42 -5.74 1.85 5.88
CA SER A 42 -7.17 2.02 6.14
C SER A 42 -8.01 0.89 5.51
N GLU A 43 -7.75 0.54 4.25
CA GLU A 43 -8.40 -0.58 3.57
C GLU A 43 -8.14 -1.91 4.30
N TYR A 44 -6.88 -2.16 4.67
CA TYR A 44 -6.49 -3.35 5.41
C TYR A 44 -7.13 -3.44 6.79
N THR A 45 -7.16 -2.33 7.54
CA THR A 45 -7.83 -2.21 8.85
C THR A 45 -9.32 -2.48 8.72
N GLN A 46 -9.97 -1.95 7.68
CA GLN A 46 -11.39 -2.16 7.45
C GLN A 46 -11.70 -3.62 7.09
N TYR A 47 -10.82 -4.27 6.32
CA TYR A 47 -10.97 -5.68 5.96
C TYR A 47 -10.73 -6.63 7.14
N THR A 48 -9.68 -6.40 7.93
CA THR A 48 -9.32 -7.26 9.08
C THR A 48 -10.20 -7.00 10.31
N GLY A 49 -10.74 -5.78 10.45
CA GLY A 49 -11.46 -5.35 11.63
C GLY A 49 -10.55 -4.99 12.82
N TYR A 50 -9.25 -4.87 12.60
CA TYR A 50 -8.30 -4.42 13.62
C TYR A 50 -8.58 -2.97 14.02
N LYS A 51 -8.16 -2.56 15.23
CA LYS A 51 -7.91 -1.15 15.49
C LYS A 51 -6.46 -0.88 15.09
N SER A 52 -6.25 -0.05 14.07
CA SER A 52 -4.90 0.25 13.59
C SER A 52 -4.46 1.64 14.01
N ILE A 53 -3.18 1.77 14.31
CA ILE A 53 -2.54 3.02 14.69
C ILE A 53 -1.30 3.16 13.84
N LEU A 54 -1.26 4.22 13.05
CA LEU A 54 -0.17 4.53 12.14
C LEU A 54 0.58 5.74 12.69
N VAL A 55 1.85 5.52 13.04
CA VAL A 55 2.67 6.51 13.75
C VAL A 55 3.70 7.10 12.80
N TYR A 56 3.76 8.43 12.75
CA TYR A 56 4.74 9.19 11.99
C TYR A 56 5.53 10.11 12.92
N ASP A 57 6.85 10.14 12.74
CA ASP A 57 7.74 11.06 13.44
C ASP A 57 7.55 12.52 12.96
N ALA A 58 7.26 13.45 13.88
CA ALA A 58 7.09 14.87 13.60
C ALA A 58 8.33 15.56 13.02
N TYR A 59 9.54 15.05 13.26
CA TYR A 59 10.76 15.61 12.65
C TYR A 59 10.74 15.56 11.11
N ARG A 60 9.87 14.72 10.53
CA ARG A 60 9.75 14.51 9.08
C ARG A 60 8.47 15.13 8.50
N VAL A 61 7.77 15.97 9.26
CA VAL A 61 6.54 16.65 8.83
C VAL A 61 6.80 18.14 8.68
N LYS A 62 6.56 18.70 7.48
CA LYS A 62 6.78 20.13 7.19
C LYS A 62 5.68 21.04 7.74
N ASP A 63 4.50 20.50 8.03
CA ASP A 63 3.31 21.27 8.40
C ASP A 63 2.66 20.68 9.67
N PHE A 64 2.73 21.43 10.78
CA PHE A 64 2.35 20.96 12.13
C PHE A 64 0.84 21.05 12.43
N SER A 65 0.03 21.37 11.41
CA SER A 65 -1.39 21.72 11.56
C SER A 65 -2.29 20.53 11.91
N VAL A 66 -1.92 19.30 11.52
CA VAL A 66 -2.68 18.07 11.82
C VAL A 66 -1.86 17.15 12.71
N ARG A 67 -2.20 17.09 14.00
CA ARG A 67 -1.48 16.23 14.97
C ARG A 67 -2.04 14.81 15.05
N GLN A 68 -3.34 14.65 14.83
CA GLN A 68 -4.01 13.35 14.85
C GLN A 68 -5.18 13.38 13.87
N GLU A 69 -5.30 12.34 13.05
CA GLU A 69 -6.41 12.13 12.14
C GLU A 69 -7.03 10.77 12.42
N ARG A 70 -8.36 10.69 12.47
CA ARG A 70 -9.07 9.43 12.72
C ARG A 70 -9.95 9.05 11.54
N LEU A 71 -9.55 7.99 10.85
CA LEU A 71 -10.28 7.38 9.75
C LEU A 71 -10.93 6.07 10.22
N LYS A 72 -12.14 6.16 10.77
CA LYS A 72 -12.89 5.01 11.33
C LYS A 72 -12.10 4.26 12.42
N ASN A 73 -11.53 3.09 12.05
CA ASN A 73 -10.74 2.20 12.90
C ASN A 73 -9.23 2.44 12.79
N LEU A 74 -8.80 3.32 11.87
CA LEU A 74 -7.43 3.79 11.75
C LEU A 74 -7.26 5.11 12.49
N GLU A 75 -6.24 5.18 13.33
CA GLU A 75 -5.79 6.37 14.03
C GLU A 75 -4.40 6.74 13.50
N ILE A 76 -4.27 7.89 12.87
CA ILE A 76 -3.01 8.42 12.36
C ILE A 76 -2.48 9.38 13.41
N VAL A 77 -1.27 9.12 13.87
CA VAL A 77 -0.62 9.90 14.93
C VAL A 77 0.68 10.48 14.41
N PHE A 78 0.78 11.81 14.47
CA PHE A 78 2.04 12.50 14.35
C PHE A 78 2.58 12.74 15.76
N THR A 79 3.84 12.36 16.02
CA THR A 79 4.44 12.57 17.34
C THR A 79 4.58 14.05 17.66
N LYS A 80 4.90 14.37 18.92
CA LYS A 80 5.15 15.77 19.31
C LYS A 80 6.53 16.23 18.83
N GLU A 81 6.71 17.55 18.72
CA GLU A 81 8.04 18.14 18.61
C GLU A 81 8.87 17.70 19.82
N ASN A 82 10.01 17.05 19.58
CA ASN A 82 10.87 16.35 20.56
C ASN A 82 10.43 14.94 21.03
N GLU A 83 9.46 14.31 20.38
CA GLU A 83 9.13 12.89 20.59
C GLU A 83 9.32 12.11 19.29
N THR A 84 10.09 11.02 19.34
CA THR A 84 10.27 10.13 18.19
C THR A 84 9.14 9.12 18.10
N ALA A 85 8.90 8.58 16.90
CA ALA A 85 7.93 7.49 16.70
C ALA A 85 8.20 6.31 17.64
N ASP A 86 9.47 5.96 17.82
CA ASP A 86 9.93 4.91 18.73
C ASP A 86 9.46 5.11 20.16
N SER A 87 9.71 6.31 20.72
CA SER A 87 9.33 6.63 22.10
C SER A 87 7.80 6.63 22.29
N TYR A 88 7.07 7.10 21.27
CA TYR A 88 5.62 7.05 21.27
C TYR A 88 5.11 5.59 21.29
N ILE A 89 5.63 4.74 20.40
CA ILE A 89 5.25 3.33 20.28
C ILE A 89 5.55 2.58 21.58
N GLU A 90 6.73 2.79 22.19
CA GLU A 90 7.11 2.18 23.48
C GLU A 90 6.12 2.55 24.60
N LYS A 91 5.83 3.84 24.77
CA LYS A 91 4.87 4.31 25.78
C LYS A 91 3.49 3.72 25.53
N TYR A 92 3.09 3.67 24.26
CA TYR A 92 1.78 3.18 23.86
C TYR A 92 1.63 1.68 24.14
N ILE A 93 2.60 0.84 23.73
CA ILE A 93 2.62 -0.60 24.04
C ILE A 93 2.60 -0.82 25.56
N THR A 94 3.41 -0.08 26.31
CA THR A 94 3.46 -0.18 27.77
C THR A 94 2.09 0.12 28.39
N SER A 95 1.38 1.13 27.89
CA SER A 95 0.01 1.45 28.33
C SER A 95 -1.02 0.35 28.05
N LEU A 96 -0.80 -0.44 26.98
CA LEU A 96 -1.70 -1.49 26.54
C LEU A 96 -1.42 -2.85 27.19
N SER A 97 -0.16 -3.13 27.52
CA SER A 97 0.31 -4.42 28.05
C SER A 97 -0.43 -4.94 29.30
N LYS A 98 -1.09 -4.06 30.06
CA LYS A 98 -1.88 -4.43 31.25
C LYS A 98 -3.32 -4.83 30.95
N LYS A 99 -3.79 -4.68 29.70
CA LYS A 99 -5.19 -4.92 29.32
C LYS A 99 -5.43 -6.39 28.99
N ARG A 100 -6.38 -7.01 29.69
CA ARG A 100 -6.84 -8.38 29.38
C ARG A 100 -7.60 -8.42 28.04
N TYR A 101 -7.49 -9.53 27.32
CA TYR A 101 -8.15 -9.79 26.02
C TYR A 101 -7.76 -8.83 24.90
N LEU A 102 -6.48 -8.45 24.85
CA LEU A 102 -5.91 -7.58 23.84
C LEU A 102 -4.69 -8.26 23.20
N GLU A 103 -4.73 -8.43 21.88
CA GLU A 103 -3.57 -8.82 21.08
C GLU A 103 -3.00 -7.57 20.42
N ILE A 104 -1.69 -7.39 20.56
CA ILE A 104 -0.97 -6.24 20.02
C ILE A 104 -0.03 -6.75 18.95
N PHE A 105 -0.18 -6.22 17.74
CA PHE A 105 0.72 -6.46 16.61
C PHE A 105 1.52 -5.20 16.35
N ILE A 106 2.81 -5.34 16.06
CA ILE A 106 3.70 -4.22 15.74
C ILE A 106 4.36 -4.49 14.39
N ALA A 107 4.15 -3.57 13.45
CA ALA A 107 4.76 -3.61 12.13
C ALA A 107 5.92 -2.60 12.02
N THR A 108 7.14 -3.11 12.11
CA THR A 108 8.40 -2.38 11.93
C THR A 108 9.53 -3.40 11.76
N ASP A 109 10.60 -3.02 11.06
CA ASP A 109 11.85 -3.80 11.03
C ASP A 109 12.92 -3.22 11.97
N ASP A 110 12.56 -2.24 12.82
CA ASP A 110 13.46 -1.73 13.86
C ASP A 110 13.61 -2.73 15.03
N ILE A 111 14.84 -3.18 15.25
CA ILE A 111 15.18 -4.19 16.27
C ILE A 111 14.85 -3.70 17.69
N SER A 112 15.06 -2.42 17.99
CA SER A 112 14.84 -1.85 19.32
C SER A 112 13.36 -1.93 19.69
N ILE A 113 12.49 -1.55 18.76
CA ILE A 113 11.04 -1.60 18.95
C ILE A 113 10.53 -3.04 19.03
N MET A 114 11.09 -3.94 18.23
CA MET A 114 10.75 -5.36 18.31
C MET A 114 11.05 -5.95 19.69
N GLN A 115 12.24 -5.69 20.23
CA GLN A 115 12.65 -6.20 21.55
C GLN A 115 11.75 -5.66 22.67
N ILE A 116 11.45 -4.37 22.66
CA ILE A 116 10.53 -3.72 23.60
C ILE A 116 9.13 -4.34 23.48
N GLY A 117 8.62 -4.49 22.25
CA GLY A 117 7.31 -5.05 21.98
C GLY A 117 7.17 -6.49 22.50
N GLN A 118 8.13 -7.35 22.17
CA GLN A 118 8.16 -8.74 22.63
C GLN A 118 8.18 -8.84 24.16
N GLY A 119 9.00 -8.01 24.82
CA GLY A 119 9.06 -7.94 26.29
C GLY A 119 7.73 -7.51 26.94
N LYS A 120 6.79 -6.95 26.17
CA LYS A 120 5.46 -6.53 26.61
C LYS A 120 4.33 -7.41 26.04
N GLY A 121 4.66 -8.53 25.40
CA GLY A 121 3.69 -9.47 24.86
C GLY A 121 3.08 -9.07 23.52
N ALA A 122 3.70 -8.15 22.78
CA ALA A 122 3.30 -7.82 21.42
C ALA A 122 3.92 -8.80 20.41
N VAL A 123 3.17 -9.09 19.35
CA VAL A 123 3.57 -9.91 18.22
C VAL A 123 4.18 -9.00 17.15
N HIS A 124 5.38 -9.35 16.69
CA HIS A 124 6.03 -8.64 15.60
C HIS A 124 5.47 -9.09 14.24
N ILE A 125 5.34 -8.13 13.32
CA ILE A 125 5.06 -8.33 11.91
C ILE A 125 6.16 -7.56 11.15
N SER A 126 6.88 -8.22 10.24
CA SER A 126 7.85 -7.50 9.40
C SER A 126 7.16 -6.57 8.41
N THR A 127 7.86 -5.54 7.92
CA THR A 127 7.27 -4.66 6.89
C THR A 127 6.92 -5.43 5.61
N ALA A 128 7.72 -6.43 5.25
CA ALA A 128 7.48 -7.30 4.10
C ALA A 128 6.25 -8.19 4.29
N GLU A 129 6.08 -8.75 5.50
CA GLU A 129 4.88 -9.53 5.83
C GLU A 129 3.62 -8.65 5.82
N LEU A 130 3.70 -7.43 6.36
CA LEU A 130 2.59 -6.48 6.28
C LEU A 130 2.20 -6.19 4.83
N LEU A 131 3.17 -6.02 3.93
CA LEU A 131 2.90 -5.81 2.49
C LEU A 131 2.11 -6.99 1.89
N ILE A 132 2.54 -8.21 2.17
CA ILE A 132 1.88 -9.43 1.70
C ILE A 132 0.44 -9.49 2.24
N ASN A 133 0.25 -9.18 3.52
CA ASN A 133 -1.05 -9.17 4.17
C ASN A 133 -2.00 -8.13 3.55
N VAL A 134 -1.51 -6.91 3.34
CA VAL A 134 -2.26 -5.82 2.68
C VAL A 134 -2.64 -6.20 1.25
N ASN A 135 -1.70 -6.70 0.46
CA ASN A 135 -1.96 -7.10 -0.92
C ASN A 135 -2.97 -8.26 -1.00
N THR A 136 -2.85 -9.24 -0.10
CA THR A 136 -3.78 -10.37 -0.01
C THR A 136 -5.18 -9.91 0.37
N ALA A 137 -5.30 -8.99 1.33
CA ALA A 137 -6.58 -8.38 1.69
C ALA A 137 -7.20 -7.66 0.48
N ASN A 138 -6.41 -6.84 -0.24
CA ASN A 138 -6.87 -6.10 -1.41
C ASN A 138 -7.38 -7.02 -2.53
N LEU A 139 -6.70 -8.13 -2.80
CA LEU A 139 -7.18 -9.13 -3.76
C LEU A 139 -8.53 -9.72 -3.34
N LYS A 140 -8.67 -10.12 -2.07
CA LYS A 140 -9.93 -10.68 -1.54
C LYS A 140 -11.09 -9.68 -1.56
N ILE A 141 -10.81 -8.41 -1.27
CA ILE A 141 -11.80 -7.32 -1.38
C ILE A 141 -12.28 -7.21 -2.83
N ARG A 142 -11.36 -7.14 -3.79
CA ARG A 142 -11.67 -7.06 -5.24
C ARG A 142 -12.49 -8.26 -5.71
N ASP A 143 -12.13 -9.46 -5.29
CA ASP A 143 -12.85 -10.68 -5.65
C ASP A 143 -14.28 -10.70 -5.08
N LYS A 144 -14.45 -10.22 -3.84
CA LYS A 144 -15.78 -10.11 -3.21
C LYS A 144 -16.65 -9.07 -3.94
N ILE A 145 -16.07 -7.93 -4.33
CA ILE A 145 -16.74 -6.90 -5.11
C ILE A 145 -17.19 -7.46 -6.47
N LYS A 146 -16.30 -8.14 -7.20
CA LYS A 146 -16.64 -8.78 -8.49
C LYS A 146 -17.78 -9.80 -8.35
N LYS A 147 -17.72 -10.68 -7.34
CA LYS A 147 -18.78 -11.68 -7.10
C LYS A 147 -20.13 -11.02 -6.77
N ASN A 148 -20.13 -9.95 -5.98
CA ASN A 148 -21.34 -9.19 -5.66
C ASN A 148 -21.90 -8.44 -6.87
N HIS A 149 -21.06 -7.93 -7.78
CA HIS A 149 -21.50 -7.33 -9.04
C HIS A 149 -22.12 -8.36 -9.99
N VAL A 150 -21.62 -9.60 -10.02
CA VAL A 150 -22.19 -10.66 -10.87
C VAL A 150 -23.50 -11.22 -10.28
N GLY A 151 -23.68 -11.16 -8.96
CA GLY A 151 -24.87 -11.68 -8.26
C GLY A 151 -26.02 -10.69 -8.07
N ASN A 152 -25.77 -9.37 -8.10
CA ASN A 152 -26.79 -8.33 -7.91
C ASN A 152 -26.88 -7.42 -9.15
N ASN A 153 -27.52 -7.92 -10.22
CA ASN A 153 -28.04 -7.10 -11.31
C ASN A 153 -29.25 -6.22 -10.89
N SER A 154 -29.28 -5.73 -9.65
CA SER A 154 -30.43 -4.95 -9.17
C SER A 154 -30.42 -3.50 -9.68
N LEU A 155 -29.32 -2.97 -10.22
CA LEU A 155 -29.31 -1.65 -10.85
C LEU A 155 -29.71 -1.69 -12.33
N ASN A 156 -29.42 -2.80 -13.03
CA ASN A 156 -29.90 -3.01 -14.41
C ASN A 156 -31.42 -3.17 -14.49
N ASN A 157 -32.09 -3.51 -13.39
CA ASN A 157 -33.54 -3.60 -13.33
C ASN A 157 -34.25 -2.26 -13.10
N PHE A 158 -33.54 -1.20 -12.70
CA PHE A 158 -34.10 0.14 -12.47
C PHE A 158 -33.60 1.20 -13.48
N ILE A 159 -32.63 0.86 -14.30
CA ILE A 159 -32.13 1.74 -15.37
C ILE A 159 -32.89 1.37 -16.64
N ASP A 160 -33.76 2.29 -17.08
CA ASP A 160 -34.43 2.17 -18.37
C ASP A 160 -33.39 2.05 -19.51
N LYS A 161 -33.78 1.34 -20.58
CA LYS A 161 -32.92 0.99 -21.71
C LYS A 161 -32.29 2.22 -22.38
N ASP A 162 -32.98 3.36 -22.36
CA ASP A 162 -32.49 4.59 -22.96
C ASP A 162 -31.46 5.29 -22.06
N THR A 163 -31.63 5.18 -20.74
CA THR A 163 -30.65 5.67 -19.76
C THR A 163 -29.36 4.85 -19.82
N TYR A 164 -29.46 3.53 -20.02
CA TYR A 164 -28.29 2.66 -20.20
C TYR A 164 -27.53 3.00 -21.50
N LYS A 165 -28.25 3.23 -22.61
CA LYS A 165 -27.63 3.66 -23.87
C LYS A 165 -26.95 5.00 -23.73
N LEU A 166 -27.59 5.97 -23.09
CA LEU A 166 -27.02 7.30 -22.86
C LEU A 166 -25.74 7.22 -22.02
N LEU A 167 -25.74 6.39 -20.96
CA LEU A 167 -24.56 6.17 -20.13
C LEU A 167 -23.44 5.43 -20.88
N ASP A 168 -23.77 4.48 -21.76
CA ASP A 168 -22.77 3.80 -22.60
C ASP A 168 -22.23 4.70 -23.72
N GLU A 169 -23.05 5.60 -24.25
CA GLU A 169 -22.64 6.65 -25.19
C GLU A 169 -21.76 7.69 -24.50
N LEU A 170 -22.05 8.08 -23.26
CA LEU A 170 -21.17 8.95 -22.46
C LEU A 170 -19.85 8.25 -22.12
N ARG A 171 -19.90 6.97 -21.74
CA ARG A 171 -18.70 6.15 -21.53
C ARG A 171 -17.83 6.03 -22.79
N LYS A 172 -18.45 5.99 -23.97
CA LYS A 172 -17.75 6.00 -25.27
C LYS A 172 -17.35 7.42 -25.70
N GLY A 173 -18.07 8.45 -25.28
CA GLY A 173 -17.82 9.85 -25.62
C GLY A 173 -16.68 10.50 -24.84
N ASP A 174 -16.42 10.04 -23.61
CA ASP A 174 -15.23 10.42 -22.84
C ASP A 174 -13.96 9.68 -23.32
N VAL A 175 -14.15 8.60 -24.09
CA VAL A 175 -13.09 8.00 -24.91
C VAL A 175 -13.12 8.68 -26.27
N LYS A 176 -12.71 9.95 -26.31
CA LYS A 176 -12.18 10.49 -27.56
C LYS A 176 -11.07 9.54 -28.00
N GLU A 177 -11.23 9.02 -29.20
CA GLU A 177 -10.27 8.19 -29.91
C GLU A 177 -8.97 8.98 -30.12
N GLU A 178 -8.11 9.01 -29.10
CA GLU A 178 -6.68 9.27 -29.28
C GLU A 178 -6.02 7.93 -29.68
N THR A 179 -6.00 7.76 -31.00
CA THR A 179 -4.94 7.14 -31.82
C THR A 179 -4.45 5.73 -31.43
N LYS A 180 -5.20 4.70 -31.88
CA LYS A 180 -4.69 3.34 -32.07
C LYS A 180 -3.59 3.21 -33.13
N GLU A 181 -3.32 4.26 -33.91
CA GLU A 181 -2.29 4.23 -34.97
C GLU A 181 -0.86 4.52 -34.46
N GLU A 182 -0.69 5.32 -33.41
CA GLU A 182 0.65 5.63 -32.86
C GLU A 182 1.23 4.49 -32.01
N GLN A 183 0.35 3.73 -31.33
CA GLN A 183 0.78 2.68 -30.41
C GLN A 183 1.32 1.43 -31.12
N ILE A 184 0.93 1.20 -32.39
CA ILE A 184 1.44 0.09 -33.22
C ILE A 184 2.86 0.42 -33.72
N ASP A 185 3.16 1.70 -34.01
CA ASP A 185 4.46 2.11 -34.51
C ASP A 185 5.53 2.11 -33.40
N GLU A 186 5.21 2.59 -32.19
CA GLU A 186 6.14 2.52 -31.05
C GLU A 186 6.43 1.09 -30.59
N THR A 187 5.42 0.20 -30.57
CA THR A 187 5.66 -1.21 -30.23
C THR A 187 6.44 -1.94 -31.30
N GLN A 188 6.21 -1.66 -32.59
CA GLN A 188 7.04 -2.17 -33.68
C GLN A 188 8.48 -1.64 -33.60
N LEU A 189 8.67 -0.35 -33.33
CA LEU A 189 9.98 0.28 -33.20
C LEU A 189 10.75 -0.26 -31.97
N PHE A 190 10.05 -0.52 -30.86
CA PHE A 190 10.61 -1.16 -29.67
C PHE A 190 10.98 -2.64 -29.93
N LEU A 191 10.12 -3.41 -30.60
CA LEU A 191 10.44 -4.78 -31.01
C LEU A 191 11.62 -4.83 -31.99
N GLN A 192 11.73 -3.86 -32.89
CA GLN A 192 12.84 -3.77 -33.85
C GLN A 192 14.15 -3.34 -33.17
N SER A 193 14.11 -2.44 -32.19
CA SER A 193 15.29 -2.06 -31.39
C SER A 193 15.78 -3.22 -30.52
N MET A 194 14.86 -3.97 -29.91
CA MET A 194 15.18 -5.18 -29.12
C MET A 194 15.77 -6.32 -29.97
N LYS A 195 15.31 -6.48 -31.22
CA LYS A 195 15.93 -7.41 -32.19
C LYS A 195 17.35 -6.99 -32.56
N LYS A 196 17.60 -5.70 -32.81
CA LYS A 196 18.95 -5.17 -33.10
C LYS A 196 19.91 -5.35 -31.91
N LEU A 197 19.43 -5.16 -30.68
CA LEU A 197 20.20 -5.39 -29.45
C LEU A 197 20.60 -6.87 -29.27
N LYS A 198 19.66 -7.82 -29.46
CA LYS A 198 19.99 -9.26 -29.40
C LYS A 198 21.04 -9.69 -30.43
N VAL A 199 21.00 -9.16 -31.66
CA VAL A 199 22.00 -9.46 -32.69
C VAL A 199 23.38 -8.90 -32.32
N LYS A 200 23.45 -7.73 -31.68
CA LYS A 200 24.71 -7.13 -31.21
C LYS A 200 25.33 -7.94 -30.06
N THR A 201 24.52 -8.43 -29.12
CA THR A 201 24.98 -9.29 -28.01
C THR A 201 25.51 -10.65 -28.50
N ILE A 202 24.89 -11.22 -29.54
CA ILE A 202 25.34 -12.50 -30.14
C ILE A 202 26.65 -12.31 -30.94
N LYS A 203 26.82 -11.18 -31.63
CA LYS A 203 28.10 -10.86 -32.31
C LYS A 203 29.25 -10.64 -31.33
N ASN A 204 29.03 -9.93 -30.21
CA ASN A 204 30.08 -9.72 -29.20
C ASN A 204 30.49 -11.03 -28.49
N LYS A 205 29.54 -11.91 -28.16
CA LYS A 205 29.85 -13.24 -27.58
C LYS A 205 30.66 -14.15 -28.51
N ASN A 206 30.56 -13.96 -29.83
CA ASN A 206 31.34 -14.73 -30.81
C ASN A 206 32.73 -14.11 -31.10
N ILE A 207 32.94 -12.84 -30.77
CA ILE A 207 34.26 -12.18 -30.86
C ILE A 207 35.10 -12.54 -29.63
N ASP A 208 34.51 -12.54 -28.42
CA ASP A 208 35.22 -12.92 -27.19
C ASP A 208 35.66 -14.39 -27.18
N LYS A 209 34.92 -15.29 -27.84
CA LYS A 209 35.30 -16.71 -27.99
C LYS A 209 36.39 -16.98 -29.04
N ARG A 210 36.73 -16.01 -29.89
CA ARG A 210 37.83 -16.14 -30.86
C ARG A 210 39.15 -15.56 -30.36
N ASN A 211 39.12 -14.70 -29.34
CA ASN A 211 40.31 -14.10 -28.72
C ASN A 211 40.78 -14.82 -27.43
N SER A 212 40.17 -15.97 -27.10
CA SER A 212 40.53 -16.79 -25.93
C SER A 212 41.08 -18.17 -26.30
N LYS A 213 41.71 -18.30 -27.48
CA LYS A 213 42.49 -19.48 -27.90
C LYS A 213 43.83 -19.04 -28.43
#